data_AF-A0A3S1KC21-F1
#
_entry.id   AF-A0A3S1KC21-F1
#
_cell.length_a   1.000
_cell.length_b   1.000
_cell.length_c   1.000
_cell.angle_alpha   90.00
_cell.angle_beta   90.00
_cell.angle_gamma   90.00
#
_symmetry.space_group_name_H-M   'P 1'
#
loop_
_entity.id
_entity.type
_entity.pdbx_description
1 polymer ?
#
loop_
_entity_poly.entity_id
_entity_poly.type
_entity_poly.pdbx_seq_one_letter_code
_entity_poly.pdbx_strand_id
1 'polypeptide(L)' 'MMLLGVSTVPIIQFLAAGAVSHVIERNIERTGHGGRVIYVRIASTIVYISIGLYHFWDAMKLLGHLMGVHVYF' A
#
# COMPACT_ATOMS: atom_id res chain seq x y z
N MET A 1 16.23 3.43 -0.46
CA MET A 1 17.16 2.81 0.49
C MET A 1 16.90 1.30 0.44
N MET A 2 17.86 0.49 -0.03
CA MET A 2 17.70 -0.97 -0.14
C MET A 2 18.20 -1.61 1.15
N LEU A 3 17.43 -2.54 1.72
CA LEU A 3 17.87 -3.38 2.82
C LEU A 3 17.78 -4.81 2.29
N LEU A 4 18.93 -5.49 2.16
CA LEU A 4 19.02 -6.91 1.74
C LEU A 4 18.50 -7.22 0.32
N GLY A 5 18.68 -6.32 -0.66
CA GLY A 5 18.27 -6.55 -2.06
C GLY A 5 16.76 -6.46 -2.31
N VAL A 6 15.97 -6.22 -1.26
CA VAL A 6 14.53 -5.94 -1.33
C VAL A 6 14.33 -4.44 -1.16
N SER A 7 13.55 -3.84 -2.06
CA SER A 7 13.15 -2.43 -1.92
C SER A 7 12.33 -2.28 -0.64
N THR A 8 12.75 -1.41 0.28
CA THR A 8 11.96 -1.11 1.50
C THR A 8 10.79 -0.16 1.22
N VAL A 9 10.69 0.35 -0.02
CA VAL A 9 9.63 1.26 -0.47
C VAL A 9 8.22 0.73 -0.20
N PRO A 10 7.85 -0.51 -0.56
CA PRO A 10 6.54 -1.07 -0.21
C PRO A 10 6.27 -1.03 1.29
N ILE A 11 7.25 -1.40 2.12
CA ILE A 11 7.11 -1.43 3.58
C ILE A 11 6.83 -0.02 4.13
N ILE A 12 7.57 0.98 3.65
CA ILE A 12 7.37 2.38 4.05
C ILE A 12 6.00 2.88 3.62
N GLN A 13 5.53 2.50 2.42
CA GLN A 13 4.20 2.89 1.93
C GLN A 13 3.08 2.26 2.76
N PHE A 14 3.19 0.99 3.14
CA PHE A 14 2.25 0.34 4.04
C PHE A 14 2.21 1.01 5.41
N LEU A 15 3.38 1.30 6.00
CA LEU A 15 3.47 2.00 7.29
C LEU A 15 2.89 3.41 7.23
N ALA A 16 3.19 4.17 6.18
CA ALA A 16 2.67 5.51 5.99
C ALA A 16 1.14 5.51 5.84
N ALA A 17 0.60 4.63 5.00
CA ALA A 17 -0.85 4.49 4.81
C ALA A 17 -1.56 4.11 6.12
N GLY A 18 -0.97 3.20 6.91
CA GLY A 18 -1.54 2.80 8.21
C GLY A 18 -1.45 3.85 9.29
N ALA A 19 -0.34 4.60 9.38
CA ALA A 19 -0.22 5.72 10.31
C ALA A 19 -1.26 6.80 9.99
N VAL A 20 -1.43 7.14 8.70
CA VAL A 20 -2.42 8.13 8.25
C VAL A 20 -3.84 7.65 8.53
N SER A 21 -4.19 6.41 8.18
CA SER A 21 -5.53 5.89 8.43
C SER A 21 -5.85 5.89 9.93
N HIS A 22 -4.90 5.49 10.78
CA HIS A 22 -5.09 5.46 12.22
C HIS A 22 -5.33 6.85 12.83
N VAL A 23 -4.61 7.88 12.36
CA VAL A 23 -4.83 9.27 12.79
C VAL A 23 -6.21 9.76 12.37
N ILE A 24 -6.65 9.45 11.15
CA ILE A 24 -7.96 9.86 10.63
C ILE A 24 -9.08 9.15 11.40
N GLU A 25 -9.00 7.83 11.59
CA GLU A 25 -9.97 7.05 12.36
C GLU A 25 -10.14 7.63 13.77
N ARG A 26 -9.03 7.89 14.47
CA ARG A 26 -9.06 8.44 15.83
C ARG A 26 -9.65 9.85 15.91
N ASN A 27 -9.43 10.67 14.89
CA ASN A 27 -10.06 11.98 14.80
C ASN A 27 -11.57 11.86 14.59
N ILE A 28 -12.04 10.97 13.71
CA ILE A 28 -13.47 10.75 13.45
C ILE A 28 -14.19 10.21 14.69
N GLU A 29 -13.56 9.30 15.43
CA GLU A 29 -14.07 8.80 16.70
C GLU A 29 -14.23 9.92 17.74
N ARG A 30 -13.23 10.80 17.85
CA ARG A 30 -13.28 11.96 18.76
C ARG A 30 -14.39 12.95 18.41
N THR A 31 -14.77 13.06 17.15
CA THR A 31 -15.88 13.91 16.71
C THR A 31 -17.26 13.25 16.93
N GLY A 32 -17.34 12.11 17.61
CA GLY A 32 -18.60 11.40 17.89
C GLY A 32 -19.18 10.64 16.70
N HIS A 33 -18.42 10.49 15.61
CA HIS A 33 -18.87 9.86 14.36
C HIS A 33 -18.31 8.43 14.21
N GLY A 34 -18.35 7.62 15.28
CA GLY A 34 -17.77 6.28 15.29
C GLY A 34 -18.26 5.37 14.15
N GLY A 35 -19.51 5.51 13.70
CA GLY A 35 -20.04 4.77 12.55
C GLY A 35 -19.36 5.13 11.21
N ARG A 36 -18.76 6.31 11.08
CA ARG A 36 -18.06 6.74 9.86
C ARG A 36 -16.63 6.21 9.75
N VAL A 37 -16.08 5.64 10.82
CA VAL A 37 -14.76 4.97 10.83
C VAL A 37 -14.70 3.86 9.79
N ILE A 38 -15.84 3.19 9.54
CA ILE A 38 -15.91 2.10 8.56
C ILE A 38 -15.56 2.55 7.13
N TYR A 39 -15.92 3.79 6.76
CA TYR A 39 -15.57 4.33 5.45
C TYR A 39 -14.06 4.56 5.31
N VAL A 40 -13.41 4.99 6.39
CA VAL A 40 -11.95 5.15 6.41
C VAL A 40 -11.26 3.79 6.32
N ARG A 41 -11.78 2.78 7.02
CA ARG A 41 -11.25 1.41 6.96
C ARG A 41 -11.40 0.79 5.57
N ILE A 42 -12.51 1.04 4.88
CA ILE A 42 -12.69 0.61 3.49
C ILE A 42 -11.69 1.34 2.58
N ALA A 43 -11.57 2.66 2.72
CA ALA A 43 -10.63 3.46 1.93
C ALA A 43 -9.17 3.01 2.14
N SER A 44 -8.74 2.77 3.38
CA SER A 44 -7.40 2.27 3.69
C SER A 44 -7.17 0.87 3.10
N THR A 45 -8.18 0.01 3.12
CA THR A 45 -8.10 -1.33 2.51
C THR A 45 -7.86 -1.24 1.00
N ILE A 46 -8.57 -0.33 0.31
CA ILE A 46 -8.34 -0.08 -1.12
C ILE A 46 -6.91 0.40 -1.36
N VAL A 47 -6.41 1.33 -0.56
CA VAL A 47 -5.03 1.84 -0.67
C VAL A 47 -4.01 0.72 -0.51
N TYR A 48 -4.18 -0.17 0.48
CA TYR A 48 -3.29 -1.32 0.67
C TYR A 48 -3.30 -2.29 -0.51
N ILE A 49 -4.48 -2.57 -1.06
CA ILE A 49 -4.63 -3.42 -2.24
C ILE A 49 -3.94 -2.76 -3.45
N SER A 50 -4.11 -1.45 -3.66
CA SER A 50 -3.47 -0.72 -4.75
C SER A 50 -1.94 -0.73 -4.65
N ILE A 51 -1.39 -0.50 -3.45
CA ILE A 51 0.06 -0.59 -3.21
C ILE A 51 0.56 -2.01 -3.52
N GLY A 52 -0.14 -3.03 -3.01
CA GLY A 52 0.21 -4.43 -3.27
C GLY A 52 0.21 -4.80 -4.76
N LEU A 53 -0.85 -4.41 -5.48
CA LEU A 53 -0.96 -4.64 -6.94
C LEU A 53 0.13 -3.92 -7.74
N TYR A 54 0.47 -2.68 -7.36
CA TYR A 54 1.51 -1.91 -8.03
C TYR A 54 2.87 -2.60 -7.92
N HIS A 55 3.27 -2.99 -6.70
CA HIS A 55 4.54 -3.70 -6.48
C HIS A 55 4.53 -5.13 -7.02
N PHE A 56 3.38 -5.80 -7.01
CA PHE A 56 3.24 -7.11 -7.63
C PHE A 56 3.47 -7.04 -9.14
N TRP A 57 2.89 -6.04 -9.82
CA TRP A 57 3.10 -5.84 -11.25
C TRP A 57 4.56 -5.49 -11.57
N ASP A 58 5.19 -4.64 -10.75
CA ASP A 58 6.60 -4.31 -10.88
C ASP A 58 7.50 -5.56 -10.70
N ALA A 59 7.19 -6.41 -9.72
CA ALA A 59 7.87 -7.69 -9.52
C ALA A 59 7.65 -8.66 -10.70
N MET A 60 6.45 -8.69 -11.29
CA MET A 60 6.16 -9.49 -12.48
C MET A 60 6.93 -9.00 -13.71
N LYS A 61 7.09 -7.67 -13.88
CA LYS A 61 7.95 -7.10 -14.93
C LYS A 61 9.41 -7.52 -14.73
N LEU A 62 9.92 -7.43 -13.50
CA LEU A 62 11.28 -7.86 -13.16
C LEU A 62 11.49 -9.36 -13.46
N LEU A 63 10.52 -10.20 -13.08
CA LEU A 63 10.53 -11.64 -13.39
C LEU A 63 10.49 -11.89 -14.90
N GLY A 64 9.66 -11.15 -15.65
CA GLY A 64 9.62 -11.23 -17.10
C GLY A 64 10.97 -10.92 -17.74
N HIS A 65 11.63 -9.85 -17.29
CA HIS A 65 13.00 -9.50 -17.72
C HIS A 65 14.01 -10.60 -17.38
N LEU A 66 13.95 -11.18 -16.18
CA LEU A 66 14.83 -12.28 -15.77
C LEU A 66 14.64 -13.54 -16.61
N MET A 67 13.41 -13.82 -17.07
CA MET A 67 13.10 -14.96 -17.95
C MET A 67 13.35 -14.67 -19.44
N GLY A 68 13.92 -13.51 -19.79
CA GLY A 68 14.19 -13.12 -21.17
C GLY A 68 12.97 -12.68 -21.97
N VAL A 69 11.81 -12.53 -21.32
CA VAL A 69 10.58 -12.02 -21.92
C VAL A 69 10.55 -10.50 -21.73
N HIS A 70 11.01 -9.77 -22.75
CA HIS A 70 10.89 -8.31 -22.78
C HIS A 70 9.42 -7.91 -23.00
N VAL A 71 8.67 -7.73 -21.92
CA VAL A 71 7.33 -7.13 -21.98
C VAL A 71 7.51 -5.61 -22.05
N TYR A 72 7.56 -5.07 -23.28
CA TYR A 72 7.53 -3.62 -23.54
C TYR A 72 6.08 -3.11 -23.45
N PHE A 73 5.68 -2.60 -22.28
CA PHE A 73 4.51 -1.75 -22.11
C PHE A 73 4.77 -0.70 -21.03
#